data_AF-A0A3L6ND87-F1
#
_entry.id   AF-A0A3L6ND87-F1
#
_cell.length_a   1.000
_cell.length_b   1.000
_cell.length_c   1.000
_cell.angle_alpha   90.00
_cell.angle_beta   90.00
_cell.angle_gamma   90.00
#
_symmetry.space_group_name_H-M   'P 1'
#
loop_
_entity.id
_entity.type
_entity.pdbx_description
1 polymer ?
#
loop_
_entity_poly.entity_id
_entity_poly.type
_entity_poly.pdbx_seq_one_letter_code
_entity_poly.pdbx_strand_id
1 'polypeptide(L)'
;MQKNIDECDETVEPRGRIANTVDAVGFVWGADPIPLLTRLNPTDDSHEERFDVLILADLLFRHSEHGNMVKSIKETLKVSRESVAYVFFTSYRPWKKELDEGFFDIARDQGFEVEQIAERRLDKPLFENDPGDLDVQKTVKGYAVRWSAEKCS
;
A
#
# COMPACT_ATOMS: atom_id res chain seq x y z
N MET A 1 -9.42 11.56 -8.09
CA MET A 1 -8.11 10.92 -8.30
C MET A 1 -7.35 11.61 -9.40
N GLN A 2 -7.93 11.77 -10.61
CA GLN A 2 -7.29 12.51 -11.71
C GLN A 2 -6.82 13.91 -11.28
N LYS A 3 -7.65 14.65 -10.55
CA LYS A 3 -7.29 15.96 -9.98
C LYS A 3 -5.93 16.00 -9.27
N ASN A 4 -5.59 15.01 -8.44
CA ASN A 4 -4.32 15.02 -7.70
C ASN A 4 -3.12 14.78 -8.63
N ILE A 5 -3.32 14.00 -9.70
CA ILE A 5 -2.31 13.77 -10.73
C ILE A 5 -2.15 15.02 -11.59
N ASP A 6 -3.25 15.66 -11.96
CA ASP A 6 -3.23 16.92 -12.71
C ASP A 6 -2.48 18.02 -11.94
N GLU A 7 -2.74 18.16 -10.64
CA GLU A 7 -2.03 19.09 -9.75
C GLU A 7 -0.52 18.74 -9.62
N CYS A 8 -0.17 17.45 -9.62
CA CYS A 8 1.23 17.02 -9.59
C CYS A 8 1.94 17.36 -10.91
N ASP A 9 1.30 17.09 -12.04
CA ASP A 9 1.80 17.38 -13.38
C ASP A 9 2.14 18.86 -13.56
N GLU A 10 1.35 19.76 -12.99
CA GLU A 10 1.59 21.20 -13.04
C GLU A 10 2.88 21.64 -12.31
N THR A 11 3.49 20.76 -11.52
CA THR A 11 4.71 21.04 -10.74
C THR A 11 6.00 20.51 -11.36
N VAL A 12 5.95 19.74 -12.46
CA VAL A 12 7.13 19.05 -13.02
C VAL A 12 7.16 19.04 -14.55
N GLU A 13 8.37 19.05 -15.12
CA GLU A 13 8.62 18.89 -16.56
C GLU A 13 9.65 17.78 -16.82
N PRO A 14 9.34 16.73 -17.62
CA PRO A 14 8.06 16.48 -18.29
C PRO A 14 6.96 16.05 -17.30
N ARG A 15 5.69 16.29 -17.68
CA ARG A 15 4.51 15.98 -16.84
C ARG A 15 4.54 14.56 -16.27
N GLY A 16 4.19 14.45 -14.99
CA GLY A 16 4.12 13.19 -14.27
C GLY A 16 5.46 12.54 -13.97
N ARG A 17 6.58 13.18 -14.34
CA ARG A 17 7.93 12.65 -14.11
C ARG A 17 8.73 13.58 -13.20
N ILE A 18 8.91 13.18 -11.95
CA ILE A 18 9.69 13.92 -10.95
C ILE A 18 11.14 13.43 -11.01
N ALA A 19 12.07 14.36 -11.28
CA ALA A 19 13.52 14.12 -11.27
C ALA A 19 14.01 12.93 -12.12
N ASN A 20 13.30 12.58 -13.20
CA ASN A 20 13.55 11.42 -14.07
C ASN A 20 13.50 10.02 -13.42
N THR A 21 13.05 9.93 -12.16
CA THR A 21 13.09 8.69 -11.38
C THR A 21 11.71 8.28 -10.86
N VAL A 22 10.78 9.22 -10.74
CA VAL A 22 9.45 8.98 -10.18
C VAL A 22 8.39 9.29 -11.21
N ASP A 23 7.54 8.31 -11.50
CA ASP A 23 6.34 8.48 -12.32
C ASP A 23 5.09 8.58 -11.42
N ALA A 24 4.24 9.57 -11.65
CA ALA A 24 2.96 9.74 -10.98
C ALA A 24 1.80 9.27 -11.87
N VAL A 25 0.95 8.37 -11.35
CA VAL A 25 -0.18 7.79 -12.09
C VAL A 25 -1.39 7.60 -11.18
N GLY A 26 -2.58 7.89 -11.69
CA GLY A 26 -3.83 7.58 -10.99
C GLY A 26 -4.10 6.07 -11.04
N PHE A 27 -4.38 5.46 -9.88
CA PHE A 27 -4.68 4.04 -9.78
C PHE A 27 -5.77 3.77 -8.74
N VAL A 28 -6.83 3.07 -9.15
CA VAL A 28 -7.93 2.64 -8.28
C VAL A 28 -7.61 1.26 -7.73
N TRP A 29 -7.70 1.08 -6.42
CA TRP A 29 -7.45 -0.22 -5.79
C TRP A 29 -8.37 -1.30 -6.37
N GLY A 30 -7.80 -2.46 -6.67
CA GLY A 30 -8.47 -3.58 -7.32
C GLY A 30 -8.78 -3.40 -8.82
N ALA A 31 -8.45 -2.27 -9.43
CA ALA A 31 -8.57 -2.08 -10.87
C ALA A 31 -7.45 -2.81 -11.65
N ASP A 32 -7.59 -2.85 -12.97
CA ASP A 32 -6.59 -3.41 -13.88
C ASP A 32 -5.21 -2.75 -13.67
N PRO A 33 -4.15 -3.53 -13.35
CA PRO A 33 -2.82 -2.99 -13.10
C PRO A 33 -2.03 -2.65 -14.36
N ILE A 34 -2.44 -3.09 -15.56
CA ILE A 34 -1.66 -2.92 -16.80
C ILE A 34 -1.18 -1.47 -17.00
N PRO A 35 -2.01 -0.41 -16.81
CA PRO A 35 -1.55 0.97 -16.97
C PRO A 35 -0.41 1.37 -16.02
N LEU A 36 -0.33 0.75 -14.84
CA LEU A 36 0.74 0.97 -13.87
C LEU A 36 2.00 0.16 -14.26
N LEU A 37 1.82 -1.11 -14.63
CA LEU A 37 2.92 -2.02 -14.96
C LEU A 37 3.65 -1.63 -16.25
N THR A 38 2.92 -1.05 -17.21
CA THR A 38 3.51 -0.48 -18.44
C THR A 38 4.57 0.58 -18.13
N ARG A 39 4.53 1.23 -16.97
CA ARG A 39 5.53 2.23 -16.57
C ARG A 39 6.88 1.62 -16.18
N LEU A 40 6.90 0.36 -15.74
CA LEU A 40 8.14 -0.33 -15.37
C LEU A 40 8.99 -0.61 -16.61
N ASN A 41 8.34 -1.10 -17.68
CA ASN A 41 8.99 -1.35 -18.96
C ASN A 41 8.05 -1.01 -20.12
N PRO A 42 8.09 0.23 -20.63
CA PRO A 42 7.21 0.68 -21.71
C PRO A 42 7.42 -0.03 -23.05
N THR A 43 8.51 -0.79 -23.19
CA THR A 43 8.86 -1.52 -24.41
C THR A 43 8.49 -3.00 -24.36
N ASP A 44 7.94 -3.46 -23.23
CA ASP A 44 7.57 -4.84 -23.00
C ASP A 44 6.03 -5.00 -22.93
N ASP A 45 5.46 -5.48 -24.03
CA ASP A 45 4.02 -5.76 -24.17
C ASP A 45 3.56 -6.97 -23.36
N SER A 46 4.49 -7.79 -22.81
CA SER A 46 4.12 -8.92 -21.94
C SER A 46 3.57 -8.44 -20.59
N HIS A 47 3.98 -7.24 -20.18
CA HIS A 47 3.71 -6.70 -18.85
C HIS A 47 3.95 -7.75 -17.77
N GLU A 48 5.06 -8.49 -17.83
CA GLU A 48 5.44 -9.50 -16.82
C GLU A 48 6.19 -8.86 -15.63
N GLU A 49 6.81 -7.70 -15.84
CA GLU A 49 7.51 -6.99 -14.79
C GLU A 49 6.54 -6.48 -13.71
N ARG A 50 6.98 -6.56 -12.45
CA ARG A 50 6.21 -6.25 -11.26
C ARG A 50 7.11 -5.54 -10.27
N PHE A 51 6.51 -4.85 -9.30
CA PHE A 51 7.26 -4.12 -8.28
C PHE A 51 7.92 -5.08 -7.30
N ASP A 52 9.20 -4.84 -7.00
CA ASP A 52 9.87 -5.53 -5.88
C ASP A 52 9.39 -4.99 -4.53
N VAL A 53 9.02 -3.71 -4.46
CA VAL A 53 8.56 -3.06 -3.22
C VAL A 53 7.26 -2.28 -3.45
N LEU A 54 6.28 -2.48 -2.58
CA LEU A 54 5.09 -1.63 -2.47
C LEU A 54 5.08 -0.93 -1.11
N ILE A 55 4.56 0.30 -1.06
CA ILE A 55 4.44 1.07 0.19
C ILE A 55 2.99 1.53 0.31
N LEU A 56 2.30 1.02 1.33
CA LEU A 56 0.95 1.42 1.70
C LEU A 56 1.03 2.19 3.02
N ALA A 57 0.94 3.51 2.93
CA ALA A 57 0.96 4.39 4.09
C ALA A 57 -0.47 4.84 4.41
N ASP A 58 -0.97 4.34 5.53
CA ASP A 58 -2.16 4.85 6.21
C ASP A 58 -3.47 4.68 5.45
N LEU A 59 -3.66 3.50 4.83
CA LEU A 59 -4.78 3.20 3.94
C LEU A 59 -5.87 2.30 4.56
N LEU A 60 -5.64 1.74 5.75
CA LEU A 60 -6.48 0.66 6.30
C LEU A 60 -7.83 1.13 6.86
N PHE A 61 -8.09 2.43 6.97
CA PHE A 61 -9.33 2.95 7.56
C PHE A 61 -10.60 2.64 6.72
N ARG A 62 -10.46 2.28 5.45
CA ARG A 62 -11.58 1.97 4.54
C ARG A 62 -11.74 0.46 4.38
N HIS A 63 -12.38 -0.16 5.38
CA HIS A 63 -12.56 -1.61 5.50
C HIS A 63 -13.18 -2.28 4.26
N SER A 64 -14.14 -1.63 3.59
CA SER A 64 -14.76 -2.16 2.36
C SER A 64 -13.78 -2.39 1.22
N GLU A 65 -12.65 -1.68 1.21
CA GLU A 65 -11.66 -1.74 0.13
C GLU A 65 -10.48 -2.65 0.47
N HIS A 66 -10.45 -3.30 1.65
CA HIS A 66 -9.33 -4.17 2.02
C HIS A 66 -9.09 -5.27 0.98
N GLY A 67 -10.17 -5.91 0.50
CA GLY A 67 -10.08 -6.91 -0.56
C GLY A 67 -9.48 -6.36 -1.87
N ASN A 68 -9.89 -5.14 -2.26
CA ASN A 68 -9.36 -4.47 -3.45
C ASN A 68 -7.88 -4.09 -3.29
N MET A 69 -7.46 -3.66 -2.10
CA MET A 69 -6.05 -3.37 -1.82
C MET A 69 -5.19 -4.64 -1.84
N VAL A 70 -5.64 -5.73 -1.22
CA VAL A 70 -4.93 -7.02 -1.28
C VAL A 70 -4.85 -7.54 -2.71
N LYS A 71 -5.94 -7.40 -3.49
CA LYS A 71 -5.93 -7.72 -4.93
C LYS A 71 -4.85 -6.93 -5.66
N SER A 72 -4.77 -5.62 -5.45
CA SER A 72 -3.72 -4.79 -6.05
C SER A 72 -2.33 -5.28 -5.68
N ILE A 73 -2.05 -5.55 -4.40
CA ILE A 73 -0.74 -6.11 -3.98
C ILE A 73 -0.45 -7.41 -4.74
N LYS A 74 -1.42 -8.32 -4.81
CA LYS A 74 -1.29 -9.61 -5.49
C LYS A 74 -0.99 -9.49 -6.98
N GLU A 75 -1.58 -8.51 -7.64
CA GLU A 75 -1.47 -8.34 -9.09
C GLU A 75 -0.27 -7.47 -9.49
N THR A 76 0.29 -6.67 -8.57
CA THR A 76 1.39 -5.75 -8.86
C THR A 76 2.72 -6.09 -8.18
N LEU A 77 2.71 -6.87 -7.08
CA LEU A 77 3.92 -7.29 -6.39
C LEU A 77 4.54 -8.49 -7.11
N LYS A 78 5.84 -8.43 -7.37
CA LYS A 78 6.59 -9.51 -8.00
C LYS A 78 6.53 -10.77 -7.14
N VAL A 79 6.34 -11.92 -7.78
CA VAL A 79 6.33 -13.23 -7.11
C VAL A 79 7.77 -13.64 -6.84
N SER A 80 8.28 -13.25 -5.68
CA SER A 80 9.64 -13.52 -5.21
C SER A 80 9.68 -13.40 -3.69
N ARG A 81 10.65 -14.08 -3.06
CA ARG A 81 10.85 -14.02 -1.60
C ARG A 81 11.47 -12.70 -1.15
N GLU A 82 12.14 -12.01 -2.06
CA GLU A 82 12.77 -10.72 -1.87
C GLU A 82 11.76 -9.57 -1.97
N SER A 83 10.62 -9.78 -2.64
CA SER A 83 9.58 -8.77 -2.81
C SER A 83 8.72 -8.56 -1.57
N VAL A 84 8.34 -7.32 -1.29
CA VAL A 84 7.62 -6.95 -0.05
C VAL A 84 6.66 -5.78 -0.26
N ALA A 85 5.47 -5.89 0.31
CA ALA A 85 4.58 -4.75 0.53
C ALA A 85 4.70 -4.30 1.99
N TYR A 86 5.22 -3.08 2.19
CA TYR A 86 5.27 -2.45 3.50
C TYR A 86 3.95 -1.72 3.77
N VAL A 87 3.30 -2.08 4.87
CA VAL A 87 2.02 -1.50 5.28
C VAL A 87 2.21 -0.83 6.63
N PHE A 88 2.10 0.50 6.64
CA PHE A 88 2.16 1.30 7.85
C PHE A 88 0.79 1.91 8.12
N PHE A 89 0.30 1.83 9.34
CA PHE A 89 -0.97 2.48 9.69
C PHE A 89 -1.01 2.87 11.17
N THR A 90 -1.91 3.80 11.45
CA THR A 90 -2.30 4.18 12.81
C THR A 90 -3.80 3.96 12.94
N SER A 91 -4.25 3.23 13.96
CA SER A 91 -5.69 3.07 14.20
C SER A 91 -6.27 4.34 14.83
N TYR A 92 -6.67 5.30 13.99
CA TYR A 92 -7.31 6.56 14.43
C TYR A 92 -8.63 6.38 15.15
N ARG A 93 -9.30 5.25 14.91
CA ARG A 93 -10.55 4.87 15.56
C ARG A 93 -10.27 3.61 16.37
N PRO A 94 -9.83 3.72 17.63
CA PRO A 94 -9.37 2.56 18.41
C PRO A 94 -10.40 1.43 18.48
N TRP A 95 -11.71 1.76 18.50
CA TRP A 95 -12.80 0.77 18.48
C TRP A 95 -12.97 0.03 17.15
N LYS A 96 -12.28 0.43 16.08
CA LYS A 96 -12.24 -0.24 14.77
C LYS A 96 -10.89 -0.88 14.47
N LYS A 97 -9.98 -0.93 15.45
CA LYS A 97 -8.65 -1.52 15.27
C LYS A 97 -8.72 -2.95 14.75
N GLU A 98 -9.61 -3.77 15.29
CA GLU A 98 -9.82 -5.16 14.80
C GLU A 98 -10.26 -5.19 13.33
N LEU A 99 -11.09 -4.23 12.92
CA LEU A 99 -11.50 -4.10 11.51
C LEU A 99 -10.34 -3.62 10.63
N ASP A 100 -9.46 -2.74 11.13
CA ASP A 100 -8.24 -2.33 10.41
C ASP A 100 -7.29 -3.53 10.24
N GLU A 101 -7.08 -4.31 11.31
CA GLU A 101 -6.21 -5.50 11.32
C GLU A 101 -6.76 -6.65 10.45
N GLY A 102 -8.07 -6.69 10.18
CA GLY A 102 -8.72 -7.64 9.26
C GLY A 102 -8.18 -7.60 7.82
N PHE A 103 -7.51 -6.51 7.41
CA PHE A 103 -6.76 -6.44 6.16
C PHE A 103 -5.73 -7.58 6.06
N PHE A 104 -5.03 -7.88 7.16
CA PHE A 104 -3.97 -8.88 7.17
C PHE A 104 -4.51 -10.30 7.13
N ASP A 105 -5.72 -10.54 7.61
CA ASP A 105 -6.38 -11.84 7.47
C ASP A 105 -6.70 -12.11 5.99
N ILE A 106 -7.24 -11.12 5.28
CA ILE A 106 -7.47 -11.21 3.84
C ILE A 106 -6.14 -11.43 3.08
N ALA A 107 -5.06 -10.76 3.49
CA ALA A 107 -3.75 -10.98 2.89
C ALA A 107 -3.27 -12.43 3.08
N ARG A 108 -3.38 -12.98 4.29
CA ARG A 108 -3.02 -14.39 4.56
C ARG A 108 -3.84 -15.36 3.72
N ASP A 109 -5.14 -15.15 3.62
CA ASP A 109 -6.04 -15.96 2.79
C ASP A 109 -5.68 -15.94 1.30
N GLN A 110 -5.00 -14.88 0.83
CA GLN A 110 -4.53 -14.75 -0.56
C GLN A 110 -3.12 -15.33 -0.80
N GLY A 111 -2.52 -15.98 0.20
CA GLY A 111 -1.22 -16.63 0.09
C GLY A 111 -0.03 -15.74 0.47
N PHE A 112 -0.27 -14.71 1.29
CA PHE A 112 0.79 -13.89 1.87
C PHE A 112 1.14 -14.31 3.29
N GLU A 113 2.40 -14.13 3.65
CA GLU A 113 2.90 -14.12 5.02
C GLU A 113 2.90 -12.65 5.50
N VAL A 114 2.46 -12.43 6.74
CA VAL A 114 2.40 -11.09 7.36
C VAL A 114 3.21 -11.08 8.65
N GLU A 115 4.18 -10.18 8.71
CA GLU A 115 5.09 -9.98 9.84
C GLU A 115 5.01 -8.53 10.34
N GLN A 116 4.82 -8.31 11.64
CA GLN A 116 4.98 -6.96 12.20
C GLN A 116 6.48 -6.67 12.36
N ILE A 117 6.96 -5.64 11.67
CA ILE A 117 8.39 -5.29 11.62
C ILE A 117 8.71 -3.98 12.33
N ALA A 118 7.71 -3.19 12.67
CA ALA A 118 7.89 -1.92 13.34
C ALA A 118 6.71 -1.60 14.27
N GLU A 119 7.03 -0.91 15.36
CA GLU A 119 6.07 -0.25 16.21
C GLU A 119 6.72 1.03 16.75
N ARG A 120 6.04 2.16 16.59
CA ARG A 120 6.55 3.44 17.06
C ARG A 120 5.43 4.27 17.65
N ARG A 121 5.64 4.73 18.89
CA ARG A 121 4.78 5.72 19.52
C ARG A 121 5.21 7.13 19.14
N LEU A 122 4.27 7.95 18.71
CA LEU A 122 4.42 9.37 18.45
C LEU A 122 4.19 10.17 19.74
N ASP A 123 4.81 11.34 19.86
CA ASP A 123 4.63 12.20 21.04
C ASP A 123 3.20 12.76 21.13
N LYS A 124 2.59 13.03 19.98
CA LYS A 124 1.24 13.59 19.80
C LYS A 124 0.45 12.76 18.80
N PRO A 125 -0.90 12.68 18.93
CA PRO A 125 -1.72 12.07 17.89
C PRO A 125 -1.63 12.90 16.60
N LEU A 126 -1.88 12.26 15.47
CA LEU A 126 -1.90 12.96 14.17
C LEU A 126 -3.07 13.94 14.03
N PHE A 127 -4.18 13.69 14.73
CA PHE A 127 -5.36 14.55 14.73
C PHE A 127 -5.72 14.97 16.15
N GLU A 128 -5.97 16.27 16.34
CA GLU A 128 -6.37 16.83 17.65
C GLU A 128 -7.87 16.60 17.87
N ASN A 129 -8.24 16.17 19.09
CA ASN A 129 -9.62 15.95 19.54
C ASN A 129 -10.36 14.74 18.94
N ASP A 130 -9.66 13.79 18.32
CA ASP A 130 -10.28 12.53 17.91
C ASP A 130 -10.67 11.69 19.14
N PRO A 131 -11.90 11.18 19.23
CA PRO A 131 -12.34 10.39 20.37
C PRO A 131 -11.60 9.05 20.41
N GLY A 132 -11.42 8.48 21.60
CA GLY A 132 -10.83 7.16 21.81
C GLY A 132 -9.52 7.17 22.60
N ASP A 133 -8.87 6.02 22.63
CA ASP A 133 -7.60 5.80 23.31
C ASP A 133 -6.43 6.50 22.58
N LEU A 134 -5.82 7.48 23.26
CA LEU A 134 -4.71 8.26 22.75
C LEU A 134 -3.44 7.43 22.53
N ASP A 135 -3.20 6.37 23.32
CA ASP A 135 -2.04 5.51 23.12
C ASP A 135 -2.17 4.73 21.82
N VAL A 136 -3.39 4.30 21.46
CA VAL A 136 -3.67 3.65 20.18
C VAL A 136 -3.51 4.65 19.01
N GLN A 137 -4.06 5.86 19.15
CA GLN A 137 -3.96 6.91 18.11
C GLN A 137 -2.53 7.44 17.90
N LYS A 138 -1.64 7.24 18.86
CA LYS A 138 -0.21 7.63 18.76
C LYS A 138 0.68 6.51 18.28
N THR A 139 0.16 5.29 18.14
CA THR A 139 0.98 4.13 17.81
C THR A 139 0.88 3.84 16.33
N VAL A 140 2.00 4.07 15.62
CA VAL A 140 2.18 3.62 14.25
C VAL A 140 2.71 2.19 14.30
N LYS A 141 2.04 1.29 13.59
CA LYS A 141 2.55 -0.06 13.36
C LYS A 141 2.99 -0.21 11.91
N GLY A 142 4.04 -1.00 11.70
CA GLY A 142 4.55 -1.35 10.38
C GLY A 142 4.60 -2.86 10.19
N TYR A 143 4.11 -3.30 9.04
CA TYR A 143 4.03 -4.71 8.66
C TYR A 143 4.72 -4.93 7.32
N ALA A 144 5.38 -6.08 7.20
CA ALA A 144 5.84 -6.61 5.93
C ALA A 144 4.87 -7.71 5.48
N VAL A 145 4.34 -7.55 4.27
CA VAL A 145 3.50 -8.54 3.59
C VAL A 145 4.32 -9.13 2.44
N ARG A 146 4.56 -10.44 2.45
CA ARG A 146 5.41 -11.15 1.48
C ARG A 146 4.71 -12.38 0.95
N TRP A 147 5.00 -12.80 -0.27
CA TRP A 147 4.51 -14.07 -0.80
C TRP A 147 4.93 -15.23 0.09
N SER A 148 4.05 -16.19 0.35
CA SER A 148 4.45 -17.39 1.09
C SER A 148 5.50 -18.20 0.33
N ALA A 149 6.29 -19.00 1.04
CA ALA A 149 7.31 -19.85 0.42
C ALA A 149 6.72 -20.75 -0.69
N GLU A 150 5.51 -21.28 -0.47
CA GLU A 150 4.78 -22.13 -1.43
C GLU A 150 4.36 -21.41 -2.71
N LYS A 151 4.21 -20.08 -2.67
CA LYS A 151 3.84 -19.28 -3.84
C LYS A 151 5.05 -18.88 -4.70
N CYS A 152 6.26 -18.97 -4.14
CA CYS A 152 7.50 -18.65 -4.82
C CYS A 152 8.26 -19.88 -5.33
N SER A 153 7.79 -21.09 -5.03
CA SER A 153 8.40 -22.37 -5.44
C SER A 153 7.93 -22.84 -6.80
#